data_AF-A0A7D5NHE8-F1
#
_entry.id   AF-A0A7D5NHE8-F1
#
_cell.length_a   1.000
_cell.length_b   1.000
_cell.length_c   1.000
_cell.angle_alpha   90.00
_cell.angle_beta   90.00
_cell.angle_gamma   90.00
#
_symmetry.space_group_name_H-M   'P 1'
#
loop_
_entity.id
_entity.type
_entity.pdbx_description
1 polymer ?
#
loop_
_entity_poly.entity_id
_entity_poly.type
_entity_poly.pdbx_seq_one_letter_code
_entity_poly.pdbx_strand_id
1 'polypeptide(L)'
;MANTAGRSKPPKKSDLNQFIRKVLLYALRLALLLFIVLMILVLWTDDLYDYSNWDLSLGLQILGFLGIMVGFATYFFKPKISGWIIIISSSFFWIVTFVFRGLPWLGWLFLLFPLIGILILVLEKIQNFKQVPGRRKT
;
A
#
# COMPACT_ATOMS: atom_id res chain seq x y z
N MET A 1 4.76 -8.95 -58.05
CA MET A 1 3.93 -8.76 -56.85
C MET A 1 4.76 -9.16 -55.63
N ALA A 2 5.34 -8.18 -54.93
CA ALA A 2 6.21 -8.45 -53.78
C ALA A 2 5.35 -8.56 -52.51
N ASN A 3 5.31 -9.75 -51.93
CA ASN A 3 4.62 -10.06 -50.70
C ASN A 3 5.49 -9.60 -49.52
N THR A 4 5.30 -8.38 -49.03
CA THR A 4 5.97 -7.88 -47.83
C THR A 4 5.28 -8.46 -46.60
N ALA A 5 5.66 -9.70 -46.28
CA ALA A 5 5.36 -10.35 -45.02
C ALA A 5 5.69 -9.40 -43.86
N GLY A 6 4.67 -9.12 -43.05
CA GLY A 6 4.75 -8.27 -41.87
C GLY A 6 5.82 -8.75 -40.90
N ARG A 7 6.99 -8.11 -40.93
CA ARG A 7 7.94 -8.16 -39.81
C ARG A 7 7.37 -7.26 -38.72
N SER A 8 6.69 -7.86 -37.74
CA SER A 8 6.43 -7.21 -36.46
C SER A 8 7.77 -6.75 -35.89
N LYS A 9 8.00 -5.43 -35.88
CA LYS A 9 9.21 -4.84 -35.28
C LYS A 9 9.32 -5.34 -33.84
N PRO A 10 10.50 -5.80 -33.39
CA PRO A 10 10.67 -6.21 -32.01
C PRO A 10 10.30 -5.03 -31.10
N PRO A 11 9.56 -5.28 -29.99
CA PRO A 11 9.13 -4.22 -29.10
C PRO A 11 10.36 -3.42 -28.65
N LYS A 12 10.31 -2.09 -28.80
CA LYS A 12 11.39 -1.22 -28.34
C LYS A 12 11.58 -1.50 -26.84
N LYS A 13 12.83 -1.48 -26.35
CA LYS A 13 13.16 -1.65 -24.93
C LYS A 13 12.30 -0.77 -23.99
N SER A 14 11.76 0.35 -24.47
CA SER A 14 10.80 1.19 -23.74
C SER A 14 9.47 0.51 -23.44
N ASP A 15 8.95 -0.29 -24.36
CA ASP A 15 7.61 -0.90 -24.30
C ASP A 15 7.61 -2.09 -23.34
N LEU A 16 8.68 -2.89 -23.36
CA LEU A 16 8.89 -3.97 -22.40
C LEU A 16 9.00 -3.43 -20.96
N ASN A 17 9.75 -2.33 -20.77
CA ASN A 17 9.91 -1.71 -19.46
C ASN A 17 8.59 -1.08 -18.95
N GLN A 18 7.77 -0.53 -19.86
CA GLN A 18 6.44 -0.01 -19.54
C GLN A 18 5.44 -1.12 -19.21
N PHE A 19 5.52 -2.27 -19.90
CA PHE A 19 4.71 -3.45 -19.62
C PHE A 19 5.04 -4.06 -18.26
N ILE A 20 6.32 -4.31 -17.97
CA ILE A 20 6.79 -4.85 -16.68
C ILE A 20 6.31 -3.94 -15.54
N ARG A 21 6.43 -2.61 -15.70
CA ARG A 21 5.97 -1.65 -14.70
C ARG A 21 4.47 -1.74 -14.42
N LYS A 22 3.64 -1.89 -15.46
CA LYS A 22 2.19 -2.07 -15.30
C LYS A 22 1.89 -3.36 -14.55
N VAL A 23 2.51 -4.47 -14.93
CA VAL A 23 2.34 -5.77 -14.26
C VAL A 23 2.73 -5.66 -12.79
N LEU A 24 3.86 -5.03 -12.47
CA LEU A 24 4.32 -4.85 -11.09
C LEU A 24 3.34 -4.03 -10.25
N LEU A 25 2.72 -3.00 -10.84
CA LEU A 25 1.71 -2.18 -10.16
C LEU A 25 0.41 -2.93 -9.92
N TYR A 26 -0.03 -3.75 -10.87
CA TYR A 26 -1.20 -4.60 -10.68
C TYR A 26 -0.94 -5.69 -9.64
N ALA A 27 0.25 -6.30 -9.64
CA ALA A 27 0.66 -7.25 -8.62
C ALA A 27 0.68 -6.60 -7.22
N LEU A 28 1.21 -5.38 -7.11
CA LEU A 28 1.18 -4.61 -5.86
C LEU A 28 -0.26 -4.32 -5.39
N ARG A 29 -1.13 -3.87 -6.29
CA ARG A 29 -2.55 -3.63 -5.99
C ARG A 29 -3.28 -4.89 -5.53
N LEU A 30 -3.01 -6.01 -6.19
CA LEU A 30 -3.57 -7.31 -5.81
C LEU A 30 -3.08 -7.74 -4.43
N ALA A 31 -1.77 -7.63 -4.17
CA ALA A 31 -1.20 -7.93 -2.87
C ALA A 31 -1.80 -7.07 -1.76
N LEU A 32 -1.98 -5.76 -1.99
CA LEU A 32 -2.64 -4.86 -1.04
C LEU A 32 -4.11 -5.23 -0.81
N LEU A 33 -4.83 -5.64 -1.85
CA LEU A 33 -6.22 -6.07 -1.72
C LEU A 33 -6.34 -7.35 -0.91
N LEU A 34 -5.50 -8.35 -1.19
CA LEU A 34 -5.40 -9.57 -0.39
C LEU A 34 -5.06 -9.24 1.07
N PHE A 35 -4.18 -8.26 1.28
CA PHE A 35 -3.81 -7.81 2.62
C PHE A 35 -4.99 -7.19 3.38
N ILE A 36 -5.81 -6.35 2.73
CA ILE A 36 -7.04 -5.81 3.34
C ILE A 36 -8.00 -6.95 3.72
N VAL A 37 -8.18 -7.95 2.86
CA VAL A 37 -9.03 -9.11 3.17
C VAL A 37 -8.50 -9.86 4.38
N LEU A 38 -7.19 -10.09 4.45
CA LEU A 38 -6.56 -10.73 5.61
C LEU A 38 -6.71 -9.88 6.88
N MET A 39 -6.59 -8.55 6.80
CA MET A 39 -6.84 -7.65 7.92
C MET A 39 -8.29 -7.73 8.42
N ILE A 40 -9.27 -7.86 7.52
CA ILE A 40 -10.68 -8.07 7.89
C ILE A 40 -10.85 -9.41 8.62
N LEU A 41 -10.23 -10.47 8.11
CA LEU A 41 -10.28 -11.79 8.76
C LEU A 41 -9.64 -11.76 10.16
N VAL A 42 -8.53 -11.05 10.32
CA VAL A 42 -7.88 -10.81 11.62
C VAL A 42 -8.80 -10.07 12.57
N LEU A 43 -9.55 -9.07 12.10
CA LEU A 43 -10.52 -8.34 12.92
C LEU A 43 -11.78 -9.15 13.23
N TRP A 44 -12.05 -10.21 12.48
CA TRP A 44 -13.20 -11.10 12.71
C TRP A 44 -12.84 -12.29 13.60
N THR A 45 -11.56 -12.60 13.74
CA THR A 45 -11.07 -13.72 14.54
C THR A 45 -10.70 -13.22 15.93
N ASP A 46 -11.16 -13.92 16.97
CA ASP A 46 -10.86 -13.58 18.36
C ASP A 46 -9.37 -13.81 18.73
N ASP A 47 -8.56 -14.33 17.79
CA ASP A 47 -7.15 -14.66 18.00
C ASP A 47 -6.27 -13.45 18.35
N LEU A 48 -6.65 -12.24 17.89
CA LEU A 48 -5.85 -11.02 18.08
C LEU A 48 -6.56 -9.94 18.89
N TYR A 49 -7.89 -10.01 18.98
CA TYR A 49 -8.71 -9.05 19.70
C TYR A 49 -9.69 -9.81 20.59
N ASP A 50 -9.46 -9.76 21.90
CA ASP A 50 -10.42 -10.29 22.87
C ASP A 50 -11.57 -9.29 23.02
N TYR A 51 -12.68 -9.54 22.33
CA TYR A 51 -13.88 -8.71 22.38
C TYR A 51 -14.71 -8.91 23.65
N SER A 52 -14.38 -9.90 24.49
CA SER A 52 -15.14 -10.19 25.71
C SER A 52 -15.01 -9.08 26.76
N ASN A 53 -13.90 -8.33 26.75
CA ASN A 53 -13.64 -7.21 27.64
C ASN A 53 -13.31 -5.96 26.83
N TRP A 54 -14.34 -5.18 26.52
CA TRP A 54 -14.21 -3.95 25.73
C TRP A 54 -13.58 -2.83 26.57
N ASP A 55 -12.26 -2.64 26.43
CA ASP A 55 -11.52 -1.59 27.11
C ASP A 55 -11.13 -0.45 26.15
N LEU A 56 -10.87 0.74 26.71
CA LEU A 56 -10.51 1.93 25.91
C LEU A 56 -9.26 1.67 25.05
N SER A 57 -8.32 0.86 25.54
CA SER A 57 -7.13 0.48 24.78
C SER A 57 -7.49 -0.35 23.55
N LEU A 58 -8.36 -1.36 23.67
CA LEU A 58 -8.87 -2.14 22.54
C LEU A 58 -9.49 -1.22 21.48
N GLY A 59 -10.36 -0.31 21.90
CA GLY A 59 -11.06 0.61 21.00
C GLY A 59 -10.09 1.50 20.22
N LEU A 60 -9.07 2.06 20.89
CA LEU A 60 -8.03 2.86 20.24
C LEU A 60 -7.15 2.01 19.31
N GLN A 61 -6.86 0.77 19.67
CA GLN A 61 -6.06 -0.13 18.86
C GLN A 61 -6.81 -0.51 17.57
N ILE A 62 -8.10 -0.84 17.67
CA ILE A 62 -8.99 -1.08 16.52
C ILE A 62 -9.08 0.17 15.64
N LEU A 63 -9.19 1.35 16.23
CA LEU A 63 -9.24 2.60 15.47
C LEU A 63 -7.96 2.81 14.63
N GLY A 64 -6.79 2.54 15.20
CA GLY A 64 -5.52 2.58 14.46
C GLY A 64 -5.48 1.55 13.33
N PHE A 65 -5.98 0.35 13.60
CA PHE A 65 -6.05 -0.74 12.61
C PHE A 65 -6.97 -0.39 11.43
N LEU A 66 -8.16 0.14 11.72
CA LEU A 66 -9.10 0.64 10.72
C LEU A 66 -8.49 1.78 9.91
N GLY A 67 -7.73 2.68 10.54
CA GLY A 67 -7.00 3.74 9.86
C GLY A 67 -6.01 3.20 8.82
N ILE A 68 -5.29 2.12 9.13
CA ILE A 68 -4.38 1.44 8.19
C ILE A 68 -5.18 0.83 7.02
N MET A 69 -6.29 0.14 7.31
CA MET A 69 -7.16 -0.42 6.27
C MET A 69 -7.71 0.66 5.33
N VAL A 70 -8.20 1.78 5.88
CA VAL A 70 -8.64 2.93 5.11
C VAL A 70 -7.49 3.52 4.29
N GLY A 71 -6.29 3.57 4.86
CA GLY A 71 -5.08 3.96 4.15
C GLY A 71 -4.82 3.10 2.91
N PHE A 72 -4.93 1.77 3.05
CA PHE A 72 -4.80 0.85 1.93
C PHE A 72 -5.95 0.95 0.92
N ALA A 73 -7.20 1.07 1.36
CA ALA A 73 -8.33 1.28 0.47
C ALA A 73 -8.20 2.60 -0.32
N THR A 74 -7.69 3.65 0.34
CA THR A 74 -7.44 4.96 -0.29
C THR A 74 -6.35 4.89 -1.35
N TYR A 75 -5.45 3.89 -1.33
CA TYR A 75 -4.42 3.71 -2.36
C TYR A 75 -5.02 3.59 -3.77
N PHE A 76 -6.20 2.96 -3.89
CA PHE A 76 -6.88 2.74 -5.17
C PHE A 76 -7.46 4.03 -5.77
N PHE A 77 -7.82 4.99 -4.92
CA PHE A 77 -8.48 6.23 -5.35
C PHE A 77 -7.55 7.45 -5.30
N LYS A 78 -6.73 7.57 -4.25
CA LYS A 78 -5.88 8.73 -3.92
C LYS A 78 -4.52 8.26 -3.36
N PRO A 79 -3.60 7.73 -4.20
CA PRO A 79 -2.30 7.22 -3.77
C PRO A 79 -1.44 8.23 -3.00
N LYS A 80 -1.48 9.54 -3.36
CA LYS A 80 -0.82 10.64 -2.61
C LYS A 80 -1.12 10.64 -1.14
N ILE A 81 -2.39 10.45 -0.81
CA ILE A 81 -2.91 10.61 0.55
C ILE A 81 -2.80 9.29 1.30
N SER A 82 -2.97 8.17 0.59
CA SER A 82 -2.86 6.81 1.13
C SER A 82 -1.56 6.59 1.92
N GLY A 83 -0.41 6.95 1.36
CA GLY A 83 0.87 6.76 2.04
C GLY A 83 0.95 7.48 3.39
N TRP A 84 0.46 8.72 3.46
CA TRP A 84 0.40 9.49 4.71
C TRP A 84 -0.58 8.90 5.72
N ILE A 85 -1.77 8.47 5.27
CA ILE A 85 -2.77 7.83 6.15
C ILE A 85 -2.20 6.55 6.77
N ILE A 86 -1.51 5.72 5.98
CA ILE A 86 -0.88 4.48 6.47
C ILE A 86 0.19 4.80 7.51
N ILE A 87 1.06 5.78 7.25
CA ILE A 87 2.12 6.18 8.19
C ILE A 87 1.52 6.68 9.51
N ILE A 88 0.56 7.60 9.45
CA ILE A 88 -0.05 8.19 10.65
C ILE A 88 -0.79 7.13 11.45
N SER A 89 -1.64 6.35 10.80
CA SER A 89 -2.45 5.32 11.45
C SER A 89 -1.59 4.21 12.06
N SER A 90 -0.51 3.84 11.38
CA SER A 90 0.40 2.83 11.91
C SER A 90 1.25 3.34 13.07
N SER A 91 1.71 4.59 13.04
CA SER A 91 2.42 5.19 14.18
C SER A 91 1.49 5.29 15.39
N PHE A 92 0.24 5.71 15.16
CA PHE A 92 -0.78 5.73 16.21
C PHE A 92 -1.06 4.34 16.77
N PHE A 93 -1.27 3.33 15.93
CA PHE A 93 -1.45 1.94 16.35
C PHE A 93 -0.28 1.44 17.18
N TRP A 94 0.95 1.76 16.77
CA TRP A 94 2.16 1.37 17.48
C TRP A 94 2.23 1.99 18.87
N ILE A 95 2.00 3.30 18.97
CA ILE A 95 1.96 4.02 20.26
C ILE A 95 0.90 3.40 21.16
N VAL A 96 -0.30 3.14 20.64
CA VAL A 96 -1.39 2.58 21.43
C VAL A 96 -1.02 1.18 21.94
N THR A 97 -0.49 0.33 21.06
CA THR A 97 -0.11 -1.06 21.38
C THR A 97 1.05 -1.13 22.36
N PHE A 98 2.04 -0.25 22.21
CA PHE A 98 3.22 -0.21 23.07
C PHE A 98 2.90 0.36 24.45
N VAL A 99 2.19 1.50 24.51
CA VAL A 99 1.93 2.22 25.75
C VAL A 99 0.83 1.56 26.58
N PHE A 100 -0.27 1.14 25.96
CA PHE A 100 -1.44 0.69 26.71
C PHE A 100 -1.53 -0.83 26.87
N ARG A 101 -0.94 -1.62 25.98
CA ARG A 101 -1.02 -3.09 26.05
C ARG A 101 0.28 -3.79 26.42
N GLY A 102 1.41 -3.09 26.41
CA GLY A 102 2.70 -3.69 26.74
C GLY A 102 3.05 -4.88 25.85
N LEU A 103 2.52 -4.92 24.61
CA LEU A 103 2.75 -5.98 23.61
C LEU A 103 3.68 -5.45 22.51
N PRO A 104 4.98 -5.26 22.79
CA PRO A 104 5.91 -4.63 21.84
C PRO A 104 6.01 -5.44 20.55
N TRP A 105 5.95 -6.77 20.63
CA TRP A 105 6.07 -7.68 19.47
C TRP A 105 4.98 -7.43 18.41
N LEU A 106 3.74 -7.14 18.85
CA LEU A 106 2.64 -6.80 17.96
C LEU A 106 2.87 -5.43 17.32
N GLY A 107 3.44 -4.47 18.07
CA GLY A 107 3.92 -3.21 17.51
C GLY A 107 4.99 -3.40 16.43
N TRP A 108 5.95 -4.30 16.63
CA TRP A 108 7.02 -4.54 15.64
C TRP A 108 6.51 -5.06 14.30
N LEU A 109 5.51 -5.94 14.29
CA LEU A 109 4.84 -6.37 13.05
C LEU A 109 4.21 -5.18 12.30
N PHE A 110 3.68 -4.21 13.05
CA PHE A 110 3.04 -3.03 12.47
C PHE A 110 4.04 -1.96 12.00
N LEU A 111 5.32 -2.02 12.38
CA LEU A 111 6.36 -1.15 11.80
C LEU A 111 6.62 -1.44 10.32
N LEU A 112 6.12 -2.55 9.77
CA LEU A 112 6.14 -2.82 8.33
C LEU A 112 5.20 -1.88 7.56
N PHE A 113 4.12 -1.40 8.16
CA PHE A 113 3.15 -0.52 7.50
C PHE A 113 3.68 0.87 7.16
N PRO A 114 4.41 1.60 8.02
CA PRO A 114 4.99 2.87 7.64
C PRO A 114 6.03 2.69 6.53
N LEU A 115 6.76 1.56 6.47
CA LEU A 115 7.64 1.25 5.34
C LEU A 115 6.84 1.08 4.03
N ILE A 116 5.69 0.41 4.08
CA ILE A 116 4.78 0.29 2.92
C ILE A 116 4.23 1.66 2.52
N GLY A 117 3.85 2.51 3.48
CA GLY A 117 3.41 3.89 3.22
C GLY A 117 4.49 4.74 2.54
N ILE A 118 5.73 4.64 3.00
CA ILE A 118 6.90 5.30 2.36
C ILE A 118 7.11 4.76 0.95
N LEU A 119 7.05 3.44 0.75
CA LEU A 119 7.19 2.82 -0.56
C LEU A 119 6.13 3.33 -1.54
N ILE A 120 4.87 3.48 -1.10
CA ILE A 120 3.78 4.04 -1.89
C ILE A 120 4.11 5.48 -2.32
N LEU A 121 4.57 6.33 -1.40
CA LEU A 121 4.95 7.72 -1.71
C LEU A 121 6.12 7.80 -2.69
N VAL A 122 7.14 6.93 -2.53
CA VAL A 122 8.29 6.85 -3.44
C VAL A 122 7.86 6.39 -4.83
N LEU A 123 7.07 5.33 -4.92
CA LEU A 123 6.56 4.80 -6.18
C LEU A 123 5.74 5.85 -6.94
N GLU A 124 4.91 6.60 -6.22
CA GLU A 124 4.11 7.66 -6.80
C GLU A 124 4.97 8.85 -7.26
N LYS A 125 5.97 9.25 -6.48
CA LYS A 125 6.93 10.28 -6.88
C LYS A 125 7.64 9.89 -8.18
N ILE A 126 8.07 8.63 -8.31
CA ILE A 126 8.71 8.10 -9.53
C ILE A 126 7.73 8.03 -10.71
N GLN A 127 6.43 7.82 -10.47
CA GLN A 127 5.40 7.90 -11.52
C GLN A 127 5.19 9.33 -12.01
N ASN A 128 5.07 10.29 -11.10
CA ASN A 128 4.86 11.69 -11.43
C ASN A 128 6.07 12.33 -12.13
N PHE A 129 7.31 12.00 -11.71
CA PHE A 129 8.53 12.53 -12.34
C PHE A 129 8.71 12.08 -13.79
N LYS A 130 8.25 10.87 -14.15
CA LYS A 130 8.36 10.35 -15.53
C LYS A 130 7.23 10.83 -16.47
N GLN A 131 6.26 11.57 -15.95
CA GLN A 131 5.19 12.18 -16.75
C GLN A 131 5.46 13.63 -17.14
N VAL A 132 6.57 14.24 -16.73
CA VAL A 132 6.99 15.55 -17.27
C VAL A 132 7.38 15.35 -18.73
N PRO A 133 6.57 15.82 -19.70
CA PRO A 133 6.99 15.82 -21.09
C PRO A 133 8.09 16.87 -21.20
N GLY A 134 9.12 16.60 -22.02
CA GLY A 134 10.01 17.65 -22.47
C GLY A 134 9.21 18.82 -23.06
N ARG A 135 9.06 19.89 -22.28
CA ARG A 135 8.73 21.26 -22.67
C ARG A 135 9.70 22.09 -21.82
N ARG A 136 10.71 22.75 -22.35
CA ARG A 136 10.73 23.58 -23.56
C ARG A 136 12.06 23.40 -24.29
N LYS A 137 12.01 23.09 -25.58
CA LYS A 137 12.91 23.70 -26.55
C LYS A 137 12.10 24.82 -27.20
N THR A 138 12.33 26.03 -26.73
CA THR A 138 12.11 27.30 -27.43
C THR A 138 13.29 28.16 -27.07
#